data_AF-A0A0K1E633-F1
#
_entry.id   AF-A0A0K1E633-F1
#
_cell.length_a   1.000
_cell.length_b   1.000
_cell.length_c   1.000
_cell.angle_alpha   90.00
_cell.angle_beta   90.00
_cell.angle_gamma   90.00
#
_symmetry.space_group_name_H-M   'P 1'
#
loop_
_entity.id
_entity.type
_entity.pdbx_description
1 polymer ?
#
loop_
_entity_poly.entity_id
_entity_poly.type
_entity_poly.pdbx_seq_one_letter_code
_entity_poly.pdbx_strand_id
1 'polypeptide(L)'
;MSNQFRIYDGTHSIDLSLLQGKLVDMADCRGLRPDQDGLHEVKVELEKALPISGASAGVPSDAHAHFVMCNETVDQIDQHLVVAKKLVEVLEESRAFYVDARNNDISLIADSLRSRAHRRKDPSILLPFERTLRYPSQAAEKAVRTRRKNAEEAANAETTGADRHDMEEVAGGAAPPSAGCMPALA
;
A
#
# COMPACT_ATOMS: atom_id res chain seq x y z
N MET A 1 -21.31 -7.59 -14.04
CA MET A 1 -20.46 -6.43 -14.38
C MET A 1 -19.36 -6.96 -15.27
N SER A 2 -19.29 -6.53 -16.53
CA SER A 2 -18.20 -6.94 -17.43
C SER A 2 -16.93 -6.24 -16.94
N ASN A 3 -15.94 -6.99 -16.47
CA ASN A 3 -14.63 -6.43 -16.13
C ASN A 3 -14.00 -5.90 -17.41
N GLN A 4 -14.14 -4.60 -17.64
CA GLN A 4 -13.53 -3.93 -18.77
C GLN A 4 -12.06 -3.68 -18.44
N PHE A 5 -11.21 -4.65 -18.73
CA PHE A 5 -9.77 -4.44 -18.71
C PHE A 5 -9.33 -3.76 -20.01
N ARG A 6 -8.34 -2.89 -19.92
CA ARG A 6 -7.67 -2.28 -21.07
C ARG A 6 -6.23 -2.77 -21.10
N ILE A 7 -5.74 -3.06 -22.30
CA ILE A 7 -4.31 -3.35 -22.50
C ILE A 7 -3.56 -2.05 -22.20
N TYR A 8 -2.50 -2.15 -21.39
CA TYR A 8 -1.64 -1.02 -21.11
C TYR A 8 -0.95 -0.55 -22.40
N ASP A 9 -1.15 0.72 -22.75
CA ASP A 9 -0.65 1.37 -23.96
C ASP A 9 0.45 2.41 -23.67
N GLY A 10 0.89 2.50 -22.40
CA GLY A 10 1.91 3.44 -21.97
C GLY A 10 3.35 3.02 -22.30
N THR A 11 4.31 3.73 -21.70
CA THR A 11 5.74 3.47 -21.87
C THR A 11 6.16 2.17 -21.22
N HIS A 12 6.91 1.34 -21.94
CA HIS A 12 7.39 0.03 -21.46
C HIS A 12 8.85 0.04 -21.00
N SER A 13 9.57 1.13 -21.23
CA SER A 13 10.98 1.30 -20.90
C SER A 13 11.22 2.66 -20.26
N ILE A 14 12.13 2.71 -19.29
CA ILE A 14 12.62 3.94 -18.70
C ILE A 14 14.11 4.04 -19.05
N ASP A 15 14.48 5.10 -19.76
CA ASP A 15 15.88 5.42 -20.01
C ASP A 15 16.40 6.32 -18.90
N LEU A 16 17.45 5.87 -18.22
CA LEU A 16 18.12 6.57 -17.11
C LEU A 16 19.54 7.02 -17.50
N SER A 17 19.89 7.00 -18.79
CA SER A 17 21.23 7.36 -19.27
C SER A 17 21.65 8.77 -18.86
N LEU A 18 20.69 9.70 -18.73
CA LEU A 18 20.95 11.08 -18.26
C LEU A 18 21.38 11.17 -16.79
N LEU A 19 21.04 10.16 -15.99
CA LEU A 19 21.38 10.08 -14.56
C LEU A 19 22.59 9.16 -14.31
N GLN A 20 23.29 8.74 -15.37
CA GLN A 20 24.48 7.91 -15.23
C GLN A 20 25.56 8.62 -14.39
N GLY A 21 26.04 7.93 -13.35
CA GLY A 21 27.01 8.48 -12.40
C GLY A 21 26.41 9.38 -11.31
N LYS A 22 25.10 9.65 -11.34
CA LYS A 22 24.37 10.41 -10.30
C LYS A 22 23.51 9.53 -9.39
N LEU A 23 23.06 8.36 -9.88
CA LEU A 23 22.27 7.42 -9.10
C LEU A 23 23.13 6.72 -8.05
N VAL A 24 22.61 6.61 -6.84
CA VAL A 24 23.28 5.97 -5.70
C VAL A 24 22.40 4.82 -5.20
N ASP A 25 22.99 3.63 -5.09
CA ASP A 25 22.37 2.49 -4.42
C ASP A 25 22.82 2.46 -2.96
N MET A 26 21.87 2.60 -2.04
CA MET A 26 22.11 2.60 -0.60
C MET A 26 21.30 1.49 0.05
N ALA A 27 21.95 0.72 0.93
CA ALA A 27 21.27 -0.32 1.70
C ALA A 27 20.25 0.23 2.71
N ASP A 28 20.41 1.49 3.12
CA ASP A 28 19.61 2.14 4.14
C ASP A 28 19.64 3.66 3.98
N CYS A 29 18.49 4.31 4.18
CA CYS A 29 18.31 5.76 4.08
C CYS A 29 18.21 6.45 5.45
N ARG A 30 18.44 5.73 6.56
CA ARG A 30 18.40 6.32 7.91
C ARG A 30 19.42 7.46 8.06
N GLY A 31 18.95 8.61 8.54
CA GLY A 31 19.77 9.79 8.78
C GLY A 31 19.76 10.83 7.65
N LEU A 32 19.24 10.48 6.46
CA LEU A 32 18.96 11.47 5.43
C LEU A 32 17.77 12.33 5.85
N ARG A 33 17.90 13.65 5.66
CA ARG A 33 16.83 14.60 5.98
C ARG A 33 15.90 14.71 4.77
N PRO A 34 14.59 14.56 4.95
CA PRO A 34 13.63 14.84 3.89
C PRO A 34 13.53 16.35 3.66
N ASP A 35 12.98 16.71 2.51
CA ASP A 35 12.57 18.08 2.24
C ASP A 35 11.62 18.57 3.34
N GLN A 36 11.79 19.83 3.70
CA GLN A 36 10.96 20.49 4.70
C GLN A 36 9.90 21.34 4.02
N ASP A 37 8.80 21.59 4.72
CA ASP A 37 7.78 22.53 4.26
C ASP A 37 8.40 23.91 4.02
N GLY A 38 8.08 24.54 2.89
CA GLY A 38 8.64 25.85 2.51
C GLY A 38 9.90 25.79 1.63
N LEU A 39 10.42 24.61 1.29
CA LEU A 39 11.64 24.49 0.47
C LEU A 39 11.50 25.16 -0.91
N HIS A 40 10.31 25.13 -1.50
CA HIS A 40 10.07 25.72 -2.82
C HIS A 40 10.23 27.24 -2.80
N GLU A 41 9.67 27.91 -1.80
CA GLU A 41 9.78 29.34 -1.60
C GLU A 41 11.25 29.74 -1.40
N VAL A 42 11.98 28.96 -0.59
CA VAL A 42 13.42 29.17 -0.36
C VAL A 42 14.22 28.99 -1.65
N LYS A 43 13.91 27.98 -2.48
CA LYS A 43 14.56 27.77 -3.78
C LYS A 43 14.39 29.00 -4.67
N VAL A 44 13.16 29.50 -4.82
CA VAL A 44 12.85 30.69 -5.63
C VAL A 44 13.53 31.95 -5.10
N GLU A 45 13.61 32.11 -3.78
CA GLU A 45 14.32 33.22 -3.14
C GLU A 45 15.82 33.16 -3.43
N LEU A 46 16.45 32.00 -3.18
CA LEU A 46 17.89 31.79 -3.37
C LEU A 46 18.30 31.96 -4.84
N GLU A 47 17.53 31.43 -5.78
CA GLU A 47 17.79 31.59 -7.23
C GLU A 47 17.82 33.07 -7.66
N LYS A 48 17.02 33.93 -7.03
CA LYS A 48 16.99 35.38 -7.33
C LYS A 48 18.05 36.16 -6.56
N ALA A 49 18.27 35.83 -5.28
CA ALA A 49 19.12 36.59 -4.38
C ALA A 49 20.61 36.27 -4.55
N LEU A 50 20.98 35.00 -4.76
CA LEU A 50 22.38 34.57 -4.82
C LEU A 50 23.18 35.20 -5.97
N PRO A 51 22.66 35.36 -7.19
CA PRO A 51 23.38 36.03 -8.27
C PRO A 51 23.71 37.50 -7.98
N ILE A 52 22.86 38.17 -7.18
CA ILE A 52 22.97 39.60 -6.89
C ILE A 52 23.83 39.85 -5.65
N SER A 53 23.55 39.10 -4.57
CA SER A 53 24.09 39.38 -3.23
C SER A 53 24.94 38.24 -2.65
N GLY A 54 25.09 37.11 -3.35
CA GLY A 54 25.78 35.93 -2.82
C GLY A 54 27.24 36.20 -2.45
N ALA A 55 27.97 36.94 -3.29
CA ALA A 55 29.37 37.30 -3.01
C ALA A 55 29.50 38.20 -1.77
N SER A 56 28.60 39.18 -1.62
CA SER A 56 28.56 40.07 -0.45
C SER A 56 28.16 39.32 0.83
N ALA A 57 27.36 38.27 0.72
CA ALA A 57 26.98 37.38 1.82
C ALA A 57 28.06 36.33 2.15
N GLY A 58 29.18 36.29 1.41
CA GLY A 58 30.24 35.31 1.59
C GLY A 58 29.87 33.89 1.17
N VAL A 59 28.85 33.72 0.33
CA VAL A 59 28.44 32.41 -0.19
C VAL A 59 29.39 32.01 -1.33
N PRO A 60 30.09 30.87 -1.22
CA PRO A 60 30.93 30.37 -2.29
C PRO A 60 30.12 30.04 -3.56
N SER A 61 30.64 30.37 -4.74
CA SER A 61 29.94 30.16 -6.01
C SER A 61 29.76 28.68 -6.37
N ASP A 62 30.68 27.83 -5.93
CA ASP A 62 30.62 26.38 -6.03
C ASP A 62 29.48 25.80 -5.17
N ALA A 63 29.22 26.35 -3.98
CA ALA A 63 28.08 25.95 -3.16
C ALA A 63 26.73 26.24 -3.86
N HIS A 64 26.61 27.40 -4.50
CA HIS A 64 25.42 27.72 -5.30
C HIS A 64 25.28 26.79 -6.52
N ALA A 65 26.36 26.55 -7.26
CA ALA A 65 26.33 25.63 -8.40
C ALA A 65 25.95 24.20 -7.99
N HIS A 66 26.48 23.73 -6.86
CA HIS A 66 26.14 22.42 -6.30
C HIS A 66 24.66 22.34 -5.90
N PHE A 67 24.12 23.39 -5.26
CA PHE A 67 22.70 23.47 -4.91
C PHE A 67 21.79 23.37 -6.14
N VAL A 68 22.08 24.13 -7.19
CA VAL A 68 21.32 24.08 -8.45
C VAL A 68 21.38 22.67 -9.07
N MET A 69 22.57 22.09 -9.18
CA MET A 69 22.77 20.74 -9.70
C MET A 69 22.00 19.68 -8.90
N CYS A 70 21.99 19.76 -7.56
CA CYS A 70 21.23 18.84 -6.70
C CYS A 70 19.73 18.94 -6.99
N ASN A 71 19.18 20.16 -7.04
CA ASN A 71 17.75 20.36 -7.31
C ASN A 71 17.35 19.83 -8.69
N GLU A 72 18.12 20.15 -9.73
CA GLU A 72 17.85 19.62 -11.08
C GLU A 72 17.92 18.10 -11.13
N THR A 73 18.86 17.50 -10.39
CA THR A 73 19.00 16.04 -10.33
C THR A 73 17.81 15.40 -9.60
N VAL A 74 17.33 16.01 -8.51
CA VAL A 74 16.12 15.56 -7.80
C VAL A 74 14.89 15.68 -8.71
N ASP A 75 14.72 16.82 -9.38
CA ASP A 75 13.60 17.04 -10.32
C ASP A 75 13.59 15.98 -11.45
N GLN A 76 14.77 15.63 -11.98
CA GLN A 76 14.91 14.55 -12.98
C GLN A 76 14.57 13.17 -12.39
N ILE A 77 15.06 12.85 -11.20
CA ILE A 77 14.75 11.58 -10.51
C ILE A 77 13.24 11.46 -10.29
N ASP A 78 12.58 12.50 -9.81
CA ASP A 78 11.15 12.48 -9.51
C ASP A 78 10.28 12.26 -10.75
N GLN A 79 10.64 12.88 -11.89
CA GLN A 79 9.97 12.63 -13.16
C GLN A 79 10.04 11.15 -13.56
N HIS A 80 11.21 10.52 -13.43
CA HIS A 80 11.37 9.09 -13.73
C HIS A 80 10.69 8.19 -12.68
N LEU A 81 10.67 8.59 -11.41
CA LEU A 81 9.98 7.85 -10.34
C LEU A 81 8.47 7.77 -10.57
N VAL A 82 7.84 8.82 -11.09
CA VAL A 82 6.40 8.80 -11.42
C VAL A 82 6.12 7.70 -12.46
N VAL A 83 6.94 7.62 -13.52
CA VAL A 83 6.79 6.58 -14.56
C VAL A 83 7.08 5.19 -13.99
N ALA A 84 8.14 5.04 -13.19
CA ALA A 84 8.51 3.77 -12.57
C ALA A 84 7.41 3.25 -11.64
N LYS A 85 6.85 4.11 -10.78
CA LYS A 85 5.73 3.77 -9.90
C LYS A 85 4.52 3.29 -10.69
N LYS A 86 4.20 3.94 -11.81
CA LYS A 86 3.09 3.49 -12.67
C LYS A 86 3.37 2.13 -13.31
N LEU A 87 4.60 1.86 -13.72
CA LEU A 87 4.96 0.53 -14.24
C LEU A 87 4.83 -0.56 -13.16
N VAL A 88 5.25 -0.28 -11.92
CA VAL A 88 5.08 -1.21 -10.80
C VAL A 88 3.59 -1.49 -10.57
N GLU A 89 2.75 -0.45 -10.52
CA GLU A 89 1.29 -0.59 -10.38
C GLU A 89 0.71 -1.50 -11.49
N VAL A 90 1.05 -1.24 -12.76
CA VAL A 90 0.58 -2.04 -13.89
C VAL A 90 1.04 -3.50 -13.80
N LEU A 91 2.26 -3.75 -13.32
CA LEU A 91 2.75 -5.12 -13.10
C LEU A 91 2.00 -5.83 -11.96
N GLU A 92 1.68 -5.13 -10.88
CA GLU A 92 0.88 -5.67 -9.77
C GLU A 92 -0.55 -6.00 -10.22
N GLU A 93 -1.20 -5.11 -10.97
CA GLU A 93 -2.52 -5.32 -11.56
C GLU A 93 -2.52 -6.49 -12.53
N SER A 94 -1.55 -6.53 -13.44
CA SER A 94 -1.39 -7.62 -14.41
C SER A 94 -1.15 -8.95 -13.71
N ARG A 95 -0.33 -8.96 -12.65
CA ARG A 95 -0.10 -10.15 -11.84
C ARG A 95 -1.38 -10.61 -11.17
N ALA A 96 -2.16 -9.71 -10.58
CA ALA A 96 -3.44 -10.05 -9.96
C ALA A 96 -4.40 -10.66 -10.99
N PHE A 97 -4.51 -10.06 -12.18
CA PHE A 97 -5.32 -10.57 -13.28
C PHE A 97 -4.92 -11.98 -13.69
N TYR A 98 -3.63 -12.23 -13.96
CA TYR A 98 -3.18 -13.57 -14.38
C TYR A 98 -3.25 -14.61 -13.27
N VAL A 99 -3.11 -14.20 -12.00
CA VAL A 99 -3.32 -15.10 -10.85
C VAL A 99 -4.78 -15.53 -10.78
N ASP A 100 -5.73 -14.61 -10.96
CA ASP A 100 -7.17 -14.92 -11.01
C ASP A 100 -7.50 -15.85 -12.18
N ALA A 101 -7.06 -15.50 -13.39
CA ALA A 101 -7.25 -16.33 -14.58
C ALA A 101 -6.72 -17.76 -14.37
N ARG A 102 -5.51 -17.90 -13.83
CA ARG A 102 -4.92 -19.21 -13.50
C ARG A 102 -5.75 -19.98 -12.46
N ASN A 103 -6.29 -19.31 -11.45
CA ASN A 103 -7.14 -19.98 -10.44
C ASN A 103 -8.47 -20.44 -11.04
N ASN A 104 -9.05 -19.66 -11.96
CA ASN A 104 -10.23 -20.06 -12.71
C ASN A 104 -9.95 -21.30 -13.58
N ASP A 105 -8.80 -21.33 -14.27
CA ASP A 105 -8.38 -22.49 -15.06
C ASP A 105 -8.20 -23.76 -14.20
N ILE A 106 -7.57 -23.65 -13.02
CA ILE A 106 -7.43 -24.78 -12.08
C ILE A 106 -8.82 -25.31 -11.67
N SER A 107 -9.78 -24.42 -11.45
CA SER A 107 -11.15 -24.80 -11.09
C SER A 107 -11.85 -25.54 -12.23
N LEU A 108 -11.75 -25.02 -13.46
CA LEU A 108 -12.28 -25.67 -14.66
C LEU A 108 -11.67 -27.06 -14.89
N ILE A 109 -10.36 -27.20 -14.68
CA ILE A 109 -9.65 -28.49 -14.77
C ILE A 109 -10.17 -29.45 -13.69
N ALA A 110 -10.28 -29.02 -12.44
CA ALA A 110 -10.79 -29.85 -11.34
C ALA A 110 -12.21 -30.34 -11.62
N ASP A 111 -13.11 -29.47 -12.11
CA ASP A 111 -14.48 -29.83 -12.44
C ASP A 111 -14.56 -30.78 -13.63
N SER A 112 -13.70 -30.59 -14.63
CA SER A 112 -13.58 -31.51 -15.77
C SER A 112 -13.13 -32.91 -15.34
N LEU A 113 -12.17 -32.99 -14.41
CA LEU A 113 -11.70 -34.27 -13.83
C LEU A 113 -12.84 -34.98 -13.07
N ARG A 114 -13.54 -34.26 -12.19
CA ARG A 114 -14.69 -34.81 -11.43
C ARG A 114 -15.79 -35.30 -12.38
N SER A 115 -16.15 -34.49 -13.37
CA SER A 115 -17.16 -34.82 -14.37
C SER A 115 -16.80 -36.10 -15.14
N ARG A 116 -15.54 -36.23 -15.56
CA ARG A 116 -15.06 -37.41 -16.29
C ARG A 116 -15.06 -38.67 -15.44
N ALA A 117 -14.55 -38.59 -14.20
CA ALA A 117 -14.56 -39.72 -13.27
C ALA A 117 -15.99 -40.21 -12.99
N HIS A 118 -16.93 -39.27 -12.81
CA HIS A 118 -18.34 -39.58 -12.60
C HIS A 118 -18.96 -40.28 -13.83
N ARG A 119 -18.76 -39.75 -15.04
CA ARG A 119 -19.31 -40.34 -16.28
C ARG A 119 -18.78 -41.73 -16.57
N ARG A 120 -17.51 -42.01 -16.25
CA ARG A 120 -16.88 -43.33 -16.45
C ARG A 120 -17.08 -44.28 -15.27
N LYS A 121 -17.63 -43.80 -14.15
CA LYS A 121 -17.73 -44.54 -12.88
C LYS A 121 -16.40 -45.10 -12.39
N ASP A 122 -15.31 -44.40 -12.70
CA ASP A 122 -13.95 -44.82 -12.37
C ASP A 122 -13.25 -43.73 -11.54
N PRO A 123 -13.23 -43.88 -10.20
CA PRO A 123 -12.60 -42.91 -9.31
C PRO A 123 -11.06 -42.97 -9.35
N SER A 124 -10.46 -44.04 -9.90
CA SER A 124 -9.00 -44.18 -9.95
C SER A 124 -8.34 -43.08 -10.77
N ILE A 125 -9.08 -42.51 -11.72
CA ILE A 125 -8.68 -41.37 -12.56
C ILE A 125 -8.33 -40.13 -11.73
N LEU A 126 -8.89 -39.99 -10.52
CA LEU A 126 -8.68 -38.82 -9.65
C LEU A 126 -7.42 -38.93 -8.78
N LEU A 127 -6.91 -40.14 -8.53
CA LEU A 127 -5.78 -40.39 -7.63
C LEU A 127 -4.53 -39.56 -7.97
N PRO A 128 -4.13 -39.40 -9.25
CA PRO A 128 -2.96 -38.57 -9.58
C PRO A 128 -3.17 -37.07 -9.32
N PHE A 129 -4.41 -36.60 -9.14
CA PHE A 129 -4.79 -35.20 -9.11
C PHE A 129 -5.32 -34.72 -7.75
N GLU A 130 -5.07 -35.47 -6.67
CA GLU A 130 -5.55 -35.13 -5.32
C GLU A 130 -5.25 -33.67 -4.92
N ARG A 131 -4.04 -33.18 -5.19
CA ARG A 131 -3.65 -31.80 -4.88
C ARG A 131 -4.46 -30.78 -5.66
N THR A 132 -4.67 -31.01 -6.96
CA THR A 132 -5.48 -30.14 -7.82
C THR A 132 -6.93 -30.11 -7.36
N LEU A 133 -7.47 -31.25 -6.95
CA LEU A 133 -8.85 -31.34 -6.46
C LEU A 133 -9.04 -30.66 -5.11
N ARG A 134 -8.01 -30.69 -4.25
CA ARG A 134 -7.99 -30.03 -2.94
C ARG A 134 -7.75 -28.52 -3.02
N TYR A 135 -7.06 -28.03 -4.04
CA TYR A 135 -6.64 -26.63 -4.10
C TYR A 135 -7.83 -25.63 -4.02
N PRO A 136 -8.91 -25.77 -4.80
CA PRO A 136 -10.06 -24.85 -4.71
C PRO A 136 -10.77 -24.87 -3.35
N SER A 137 -10.72 -25.99 -2.60
CA SER A 137 -11.41 -26.09 -1.30
C SER A 137 -10.67 -25.36 -0.18
N GLN A 138 -9.39 -25.05 -0.34
CA GLN A 138 -8.57 -24.41 0.71
C GLN A 138 -9.16 -23.06 1.16
N ALA A 139 -9.67 -22.26 0.22
CA ALA A 139 -10.28 -20.97 0.53
C ALA A 139 -11.58 -21.15 1.34
N ALA A 140 -12.43 -22.11 0.94
CA ALA A 140 -13.66 -22.42 1.64
C ALA A 140 -13.40 -22.98 3.06
N GLU A 141 -12.44 -23.89 3.20
CA GLU A 141 -12.01 -24.44 4.49
C GLU A 141 -11.51 -23.34 5.44
N LYS A 142 -10.70 -22.41 4.93
CA LYS A 142 -10.22 -21.25 5.70
C LYS A 142 -11.40 -20.36 6.13
N ALA A 143 -12.34 -20.07 5.23
CA ALA A 143 -13.51 -19.25 5.53
C ALA A 143 -14.42 -19.88 6.59
N VAL A 144 -14.68 -21.19 6.50
CA VAL A 144 -15.46 -21.94 7.52
C VAL A 144 -14.75 -21.88 8.88
N ARG A 145 -13.44 -22.08 8.91
CA ARG A 145 -12.65 -21.99 10.15
C ARG A 145 -12.71 -20.59 10.76
N THR A 146 -12.59 -19.54 9.97
CA THR A 146 -12.73 -18.15 10.46
C THR A 146 -14.12 -17.89 11.00
N ARG A 147 -15.19 -18.32 10.31
CA ARG A 147 -16.58 -18.16 10.79
C ARG A 147 -16.81 -18.86 12.12
N ARG A 148 -16.30 -20.08 12.28
CA ARG A 148 -16.39 -20.84 13.52
C ARG A 148 -15.66 -20.12 14.67
N LYS A 149 -14.44 -19.65 14.43
CA LYS A 149 -13.65 -18.92 15.44
C LYS A 149 -14.37 -17.65 15.89
N ASN A 150 -14.90 -16.86 14.96
CA ASN A 150 -15.62 -15.64 15.30
C ASN A 150 -16.92 -15.92 16.07
N ALA A 151 -17.62 -17.02 15.77
CA ALA A 151 -18.82 -17.43 16.53
C ALA A 151 -18.48 -17.86 17.96
N GLU A 152 -17.37 -18.59 18.16
CA GLU A 152 -16.87 -18.98 19.48
C GLU A 152 -16.42 -17.75 20.30
N GLU A 153 -15.72 -16.79 19.67
CA GLU A 153 -15.31 -15.53 20.32
C GLU A 153 -16.52 -14.66 20.70
N ALA A 154 -17.55 -14.58 19.84
CA ALA A 154 -18.78 -13.86 20.16
C ALA A 154 -19.55 -14.51 21.33
N ALA A 155 -19.69 -15.84 21.35
CA ALA A 155 -20.35 -16.55 22.44
C ALA A 155 -19.61 -16.40 23.79
N ASN A 156 -18.27 -16.36 23.77
CA ASN A 156 -17.46 -16.10 24.96
C ASN A 156 -17.54 -14.64 25.43
N ALA A 157 -17.71 -13.68 24.51
CA ALA A 157 -17.89 -12.27 24.86
C ALA A 157 -19.27 -12.00 25.52
N GLU A 158 -20.33 -12.66 25.06
CA GLU A 158 -21.67 -12.55 25.66
C GLU A 158 -21.74 -13.14 27.07
N THR A 159 -21.04 -14.25 27.33
CA THR A 159 -20.96 -14.86 28.67
C THR A 159 -20.10 -14.04 29.63
N THR A 160 -19.05 -13.37 29.15
CA THR A 160 -18.19 -12.51 30.00
C THR A 160 -18.79 -11.10 30.22
N GLY A 161 -19.65 -10.63 29.31
CA GLY A 161 -20.39 -9.37 29.45
C GLY A 161 -21.56 -9.45 30.44
N ALA A 162 -22.20 -10.61 30.59
CA ALA A 162 -23.25 -10.84 31.58
C ALA A 162 -22.73 -10.76 33.03
N ASP A 163 -21.49 -11.20 33.29
CA ASP A 163 -20.87 -11.14 34.63
C ASP A 163 -20.38 -9.73 35.04
N ARG A 164 -20.37 -8.75 34.13
CA ARG A 164 -19.99 -7.35 34.45
C ARG A 164 -21.18 -6.42 34.69
N HIS A 165 -22.40 -6.78 34.30
CA HIS A 165 -23.56 -5.90 34.47
C HIS A 165 -24.16 -5.93 35.88
N ASP A 166 -23.81 -6.92 36.71
CA ASP A 166 -24.28 -7.03 38.10
C ASP A 166 -23.39 -6.32 39.15
N MET A 167 -22.37 -5.54 38.73
CA MET A 167 -21.53 -4.75 39.65
C MET A 167 -21.60 -3.22 39.45
N GLU A 168 -22.52 -2.70 38.63
CA GLU A 168 -22.62 -1.25 38.40
C GLU A 168 -24.04 -0.70 38.68
N GLU A 169 -24.59 -1.01 39.86
CA GLU A 169 -25.75 -0.30 40.41
C GLU A 169 -25.53 0.14 41.87
N VAL A 170 -24.36 0.66 42.25
CA VAL A 170 -24.20 1.47 43.48
C VAL A 170 -23.07 2.51 43.36
N ALA A 171 -23.31 3.59 42.62
CA ALA A 171 -22.66 4.89 42.82
C ALA A 171 -23.50 5.94 42.10
N GLY A 172 -24.49 6.56 42.73
CA GLY A 172 -24.25 7.47 43.85
C GLY A 172 -23.82 8.82 43.28
N GLY A 173 -24.79 9.72 43.09
CA GLY A 173 -24.63 10.93 42.31
C GLY A 173 -23.59 11.91 42.83
N ALA A 174 -23.00 12.66 41.89
CA ALA A 174 -22.39 13.95 42.15
C ALA A 174 -22.67 14.85 40.94
N ALA A 175 -23.55 15.83 41.15
CA ALA A 175 -23.92 16.83 40.16
C ALA A 175 -22.69 17.68 39.74
N PRO A 176 -22.53 18.02 38.46
CA PRO A 176 -21.49 18.95 38.03
C PRO A 176 -21.83 20.39 38.47
N PRO A 177 -20.88 21.16 39.04
CA PRO A 177 -21.08 22.58 39.29
C PRO A 177 -21.11 23.36 37.98
N SER A 178 -22.10 24.24 37.91
CA SER A 178 -22.41 25.18 36.85
C SER A 178 -21.31 26.21 36.57
N ALA A 179 -21.18 26.56 35.29
CA ALA A 179 -20.95 27.89 34.73
C ALA A 179 -19.69 28.66 35.15
N GLY A 180 -18.67 28.62 34.26
CA GLY A 180 -17.61 29.62 34.18
C GLY A 180 -17.68 30.39 32.86
N CYS A 181 -18.29 31.57 32.92
CA CYS A 181 -18.32 32.60 31.89
C CYS A 181 -16.90 33.05 31.52
N MET A 182 -16.52 33.02 30.24
CA MET A 182 -15.29 33.64 29.72
C MET A 182 -15.70 34.83 28.83
N PRO A 183 -15.22 36.06 29.13
CA PRO A 183 -15.49 37.22 28.28
C PRO A 183 -14.58 37.24 27.04
N ALA A 184 -15.17 37.69 25.94
CA ALA A 184 -14.46 38.03 24.71
C ALA A 184 -13.46 39.16 24.96
N LEU A 185 -12.21 38.96 24.54
CA LEU A 185 -11.22 40.02 24.41
C LEU A 185 -11.04 40.33 22.92
N ALA A 186 -11.04 41.64 22.65
CA ALA A 186 -11.06 42.33 21.37
C ALA A 186 -9.76 42.19 20.58
#